data_AF-A0A7S2DKT9-F1
#
_entry.id   AF-A0A7S2DKT9-F1
#
_cell.length_a   1.000
_cell.length_b   1.000
_cell.length_c   1.000
_cell.angle_alpha   90.00
_cell.angle_beta   90.00
_cell.angle_gamma   90.00
#
_symmetry.space_group_name_H-M   'P 1'
#
loop_
_entity.id
_entity.type
_entity.pdbx_description
1 polymer ?
#
loop_
_entity_poly.entity_id
_entity_poly.type
_entity_poly.pdbx_seq_one_letter_code
_entity_poly.pdbx_strand_id
1 'polypeptide(L)'
;MCEVVNPRVHPCMNLESPLSEKIKVDDKFTVGFSVDPVTLLPVNQRENKAVFPAVAEKTTCWKFHDADKSVRFSSVAVRQYYPCAMPSPSVSSGVPIGLDWKWICESETNVDEHIKQCELRFQERLERGESVRLSPKQRRKILTDAEVSKEEIEAAKASTLQGKHDRLMTLMRVSPIRFCEEAPLQAARHVFRVCKRAMVQGEETSAPSKTSTESNAKVHPHESCSEDLFSDPPAARVLKAQGSYSPTCVSSLPQ
;
A
#
# COMPACT_ATOMS: atom_id res chain seq x y z
N MET A 1 -0.89 51.67 -3.31
CA MET A 1 0.29 51.54 -4.19
C MET A 1 1.04 50.32 -3.69
N CYS A 2 0.94 49.19 -4.40
CA CYS A 2 1.60 47.94 -4.01
C CYS A 2 2.62 47.61 -5.10
N GLU A 3 3.90 47.60 -4.73
CA GLU A 3 4.99 47.23 -5.61
C GLU A 3 4.99 45.72 -5.85
N VAL A 4 4.91 45.34 -7.13
CA VAL A 4 5.08 43.95 -7.58
C VAL A 4 6.56 43.71 -7.79
N VAL A 5 7.18 42.99 -6.86
CA VAL A 5 8.56 42.53 -6.98
C VAL A 5 8.59 41.32 -7.92
N ASN A 6 9.35 41.46 -9.01
CA ASN A 6 9.49 40.48 -10.07
C ASN A 6 10.74 39.61 -9.78
N PRO A 7 10.62 38.29 -9.53
CA PRO A 7 11.79 37.45 -9.29
C PRO A 7 12.51 37.11 -10.61
N ARG A 8 13.80 37.45 -10.65
CA ARG A 8 14.73 37.14 -11.74
C ARG A 8 14.78 35.63 -12.00
N VAL A 9 14.59 35.27 -13.27
CA VAL A 9 14.86 33.94 -13.82
C VAL A 9 16.38 33.78 -13.97
N HIS A 10 16.96 32.79 -13.30
CA HIS A 10 18.35 32.39 -13.53
C HIS A 10 18.42 31.40 -14.72
N PRO A 11 19.36 31.58 -15.66
CA PRO A 11 19.55 30.64 -16.76
C PRO A 11 20.19 29.34 -16.26
N CYS A 12 19.65 28.22 -16.74
CA CYS A 12 20.12 26.86 -16.49
C CYS A 12 21.58 26.67 -16.90
N MET A 13 22.41 26.22 -15.96
CA MET A 13 23.76 25.73 -16.23
C MET A 13 23.68 24.36 -16.90
N ASN A 14 24.37 24.20 -18.03
CA ASN A 14 24.61 22.93 -18.68
C ASN A 14 25.48 22.05 -17.76
N LEU A 15 24.94 20.90 -17.34
CA LEU A 15 25.71 19.84 -16.68
C LEU A 15 26.21 18.88 -17.75
N GLU A 16 27.44 19.11 -18.21
CA GLU A 16 28.23 18.10 -18.90
C GLU A 16 28.50 16.93 -17.93
N SER A 17 28.23 15.71 -18.38
CA SER A 17 28.45 14.49 -17.60
C SER A 17 29.93 14.09 -17.66
N PRO A 18 30.64 13.94 -16.52
CA PRO A 18 31.94 13.30 -16.54
C PRO A 18 31.78 11.78 -16.37
N LEU A 19 32.25 11.08 -17.41
CA LEU A 19 33.14 9.93 -17.37
C LEU A 19 32.89 8.85 -16.29
N SER A 20 32.54 7.67 -16.79
CA SER A 20 32.56 6.39 -16.09
C SER A 20 33.96 6.05 -15.56
N GLU A 21 34.19 6.32 -14.28
CA GLU A 21 35.39 5.88 -13.58
C GLU A 21 35.20 4.43 -13.09
N LYS A 22 36.03 3.51 -13.61
CA LYS A 22 36.05 2.11 -13.20
C LYS A 22 36.66 2.00 -11.80
N ILE A 23 35.81 1.86 -10.79
CA ILE A 23 36.23 1.51 -9.44
C ILE A 23 36.73 0.05 -9.47
N LYS A 24 38.04 -0.15 -9.34
CA LYS A 24 38.61 -1.45 -8.96
C LYS A 24 38.35 -1.64 -7.47
N VAL A 25 37.60 -2.67 -7.12
CA VAL A 25 37.37 -3.09 -5.73
C VAL A 25 38.53 -4.01 -5.36
N ASP A 26 39.46 -3.51 -4.55
CA ASP A 26 40.49 -4.34 -3.94
C ASP A 26 39.92 -5.05 -2.70
N ASP A 27 40.20 -6.35 -2.60
CA ASP A 27 39.54 -7.36 -1.76
C ASP A 27 39.93 -7.33 -0.27
N LYS A 28 40.23 -6.15 0.29
CA LYS A 28 40.60 -5.99 1.71
C LYS A 28 39.99 -4.74 2.32
N PHE A 29 38.68 -4.77 2.53
CA PHE A 29 37.98 -3.76 3.30
C PHE A 29 37.84 -4.23 4.75
N THR A 30 38.87 -3.99 5.58
CA THR A 30 38.77 -4.15 7.03
C THR A 30 38.10 -2.90 7.59
N VAL A 31 36.78 -2.94 7.82
CA VAL A 31 36.07 -1.84 8.49
C VAL A 31 36.43 -1.88 9.97
N GLY A 32 37.39 -1.05 10.37
CA GLY A 32 37.67 -0.79 11.78
C GLY A 32 36.60 0.15 12.34
N PHE A 33 35.59 -0.39 13.02
CA PHE A 33 34.69 0.40 13.84
C PHE A 33 35.40 0.72 15.15
N SER A 34 35.98 1.92 15.25
CA SER A 34 36.37 2.51 16.54
C SER A 34 35.09 2.98 17.22
N VAL A 35 34.57 2.16 18.13
CA VAL A 35 33.45 2.56 19.00
C VAL A 35 34.07 3.28 20.18
N ASP A 36 33.93 4.60 20.23
CA ASP A 36 34.35 5.37 21.40
C ASP A 36 33.58 4.87 22.63
N PRO A 37 34.25 4.67 23.78
CA PRO A 37 33.58 4.20 24.98
C PRO A 37 32.58 5.26 25.45
N VAL A 38 31.29 4.92 25.37
CA VAL A 38 30.20 5.73 25.92
C VAL A 38 30.38 5.81 27.44
N THR A 39 30.76 6.99 27.92
CA THR A 39 30.84 7.30 29.35
C THR A 39 29.42 7.29 29.93
N LEU A 40 29.05 6.18 30.57
CA LEU A 40 27.81 6.09 31.33
C LEU A 40 27.91 6.99 32.57
N LEU A 41 27.14 8.08 32.58
CA LEU A 41 26.94 8.88 33.79
C LEU A 41 26.16 8.04 34.84
N PRO A 42 26.50 8.16 36.14
CA PRO A 42 25.83 7.44 37.19
C PRO A 42 24.38 7.95 37.33
N VAL A 43 23.44 7.15 36.83
CA VAL A 43 22.01 7.32 37.09
C VAL A 43 21.76 6.96 38.56
N ASN A 44 21.33 7.96 39.34
CA ASN A 44 20.87 7.80 40.72
C ASN A 44 19.81 6.69 40.81
N GLN A 45 20.21 5.55 41.36
CA GLN A 45 19.36 4.39 41.61
C GLN A 45 18.32 4.77 42.67
N ARG A 46 17.08 5.00 42.24
CA ARG A 46 15.91 4.84 43.10
C ARG A 46 15.57 3.36 43.16
N GLU A 47 15.65 2.80 44.36
CA GLU A 47 15.31 1.42 44.69
C GLU A 47 13.81 1.14 44.48
N ASN A 48 13.38 0.91 43.24
CA ASN A 48 12.15 0.19 42.98
C ASN A 48 12.50 -1.30 42.84
N LYS A 49 12.43 -2.03 43.95
CA LYS A 49 12.44 -3.50 43.97
C LYS A 49 11.14 -4.02 43.33
N ALA A 50 11.04 -3.91 42.01
CA ALA A 50 10.09 -4.69 41.24
C ALA A 50 10.60 -6.14 41.25
N VAL A 51 9.86 -7.01 41.92
CA VAL A 51 10.06 -8.46 41.88
C VAL A 51 9.71 -8.93 40.47
N PHE A 52 10.71 -9.00 39.59
CA PHE A 52 10.55 -9.67 38.31
C PHE A 52 10.50 -11.18 38.56
N PRO A 53 9.44 -11.89 38.13
CA PRO A 53 9.44 -13.34 38.21
C PRO A 53 10.62 -13.86 37.38
N ALA A 54 11.40 -14.77 37.97
CA ALA A 54 12.47 -15.47 37.29
C ALA A 54 11.88 -16.30 36.14
N VAL A 55 11.80 -15.69 34.96
CA VAL A 55 11.49 -16.41 33.72
C VAL A 55 12.71 -17.28 33.46
N ALA A 56 12.56 -18.59 33.65
CA ALA A 56 13.59 -19.55 33.31
C ALA A 56 13.91 -19.40 31.81
N GLU A 57 15.01 -18.73 31.50
CA GLU A 57 15.52 -18.58 30.15
C GLU A 57 15.84 -19.98 29.62
N LYS A 58 14.93 -20.51 28.80
CA LYS A 58 15.21 -21.66 27.94
C LYS A 58 16.29 -21.21 26.95
N THR A 59 17.54 -21.40 27.34
CA THR A 59 18.69 -21.26 26.46
C THR A 59 18.56 -22.33 25.38
N THR A 60 18.13 -21.92 24.18
CA THR A 60 18.13 -22.77 23.01
C THR A 60 19.58 -23.13 22.68
N CYS A 61 19.89 -24.42 22.83
CA CYS A 61 21.17 -25.01 22.47
C CYS A 61 21.30 -25.04 20.94
N TRP A 62 22.04 -24.08 20.39
CA TRP A 62 22.38 -24.05 18.97
C TRP A 62 23.40 -25.14 18.68
N LYS A 63 23.03 -26.13 17.86
CA LYS A 63 23.98 -27.10 17.32
C LYS A 63 24.50 -26.57 15.99
N PHE A 64 25.73 -26.06 16.00
CA PHE A 64 26.47 -25.78 14.78
C PHE A 64 26.96 -27.11 14.21
N HIS A 65 26.60 -27.41 12.96
CA HIS A 65 27.17 -28.53 12.23
C HIS A 65 28.38 -28.03 11.45
N ASP A 66 29.59 -28.30 11.95
CA ASP A 66 30.86 -27.79 11.39
C ASP A 66 31.14 -28.15 9.92
N ALA A 67 30.39 -29.09 9.35
CA ALA A 67 30.55 -29.53 7.96
C ALA A 67 29.71 -28.75 6.94
N ASP A 68 28.63 -28.10 7.37
CA ASP A 68 27.73 -27.35 6.50
C ASP A 68 27.67 -25.89 6.97
N LYS A 69 28.06 -24.96 6.10
CA LYS A 69 27.89 -23.50 6.32
C LYS A 69 26.42 -23.07 6.25
N SER A 70 25.50 -23.88 6.78
CA SER A 70 24.07 -23.63 6.78
C SER A 70 23.50 -23.78 8.18
N VAL A 71 22.79 -22.75 8.64
CA VAL A 71 21.98 -22.80 9.85
C VAL A 71 20.58 -23.24 9.45
N ARG A 72 20.04 -24.26 10.11
CA ARG A 72 18.66 -24.73 9.90
C ARG A 72 17.87 -24.61 11.20
N PHE A 73 16.62 -24.18 11.08
CA PHE A 73 15.70 -24.04 12.20
C PHE A 73 14.65 -25.15 12.09
N SER A 74 14.62 -26.07 13.05
CA SER A 74 13.60 -27.12 13.10
C SER A 74 12.29 -26.62 13.70
N SER A 75 12.38 -25.77 14.73
CA SER A 75 11.23 -25.15 15.39
C SER A 75 11.44 -23.66 15.56
N VAL A 76 10.33 -22.93 15.50
CA VAL A 76 10.29 -21.48 15.75
C VAL A 76 9.14 -21.15 16.68
N ALA A 77 9.37 -20.17 17.55
CA ALA A 77 8.30 -19.55 18.33
C ALA A 77 7.53 -18.58 17.42
N VAL A 78 6.22 -18.77 17.33
CA VAL A 78 5.30 -17.97 16.53
C VAL A 78 4.42 -17.17 17.49
N ARG A 79 4.34 -15.86 17.27
CA ARG A 79 3.43 -14.97 18.00
C ARG A 79 2.24 -14.64 17.14
N GLN A 80 1.05 -14.81 17.70
CA GLN A 80 -0.19 -14.38 17.06
C GLN A 80 -0.52 -12.97 17.52
N TYR A 81 -0.76 -12.04 16.60
CA TYR A 81 -1.06 -10.64 16.91
C TYR A 81 -2.52 -10.28 16.67
N TYR A 82 -3.01 -9.28 17.38
CA TYR A 82 -4.34 -8.74 17.13
C TYR A 82 -4.38 -7.99 15.79
N PRO A 83 -5.38 -8.25 14.93
CA PRO A 83 -5.61 -7.42 13.76
C PRO A 83 -5.97 -6.00 14.17
N CYS A 84 -5.43 -5.00 13.47
CA CYS A 84 -5.77 -3.59 13.71
C CYS A 84 -5.95 -2.84 12.38
N ALA A 85 -6.62 -1.68 12.41
CA ALA A 85 -6.77 -0.82 11.24
C ALA A 85 -5.56 0.13 11.15
N MET A 86 -4.67 -0.10 10.18
CA MET A 86 -3.47 0.75 10.01
C MET A 86 -3.57 1.64 8.77
N PRO A 87 -3.01 2.87 8.81
CA PRO A 87 -2.89 3.71 7.62
C PRO A 87 -1.75 3.20 6.72
N SER A 88 -2.07 2.70 5.53
CA SER A 88 -1.06 2.18 4.58
C SER A 88 -1.44 2.51 3.14
N PRO A 89 -0.69 3.40 2.46
CA PRO A 89 -1.00 3.81 1.09
C PRO A 89 -0.74 2.71 0.05
N SER A 90 -0.14 1.58 0.46
CA SER A 90 0.17 0.45 -0.42
C SER A 90 -1.04 -0.40 -0.79
N VAL A 91 -2.13 -0.33 -0.02
CA VAL A 91 -3.33 -1.10 -0.32
C VAL A 91 -4.04 -0.52 -1.54
N SER A 92 -4.51 -1.34 -2.48
CA SER A 92 -5.15 -0.82 -3.70
C SER A 92 -6.50 -0.14 -3.42
N SER A 93 -7.31 -0.71 -2.53
CA SER A 93 -8.65 -0.24 -2.17
C SER A 93 -8.99 -0.63 -0.73
N GLY A 94 -9.99 -0.02 -0.10
CA GLY A 94 -10.47 -0.39 1.24
C GLY A 94 -9.50 -0.06 2.39
N VAL A 95 -9.86 -0.47 3.60
CA VAL A 95 -9.04 -0.33 4.81
C VAL A 95 -7.88 -1.35 4.81
N PRO A 96 -6.64 -0.94 5.11
CA PRO A 96 -5.55 -1.89 5.33
C PRO A 96 -5.73 -2.64 6.64
N ILE A 97 -5.39 -3.93 6.65
CA ILE A 97 -5.29 -4.72 7.89
C ILE A 97 -3.82 -4.70 8.30
N GLY A 98 -3.58 -4.25 9.52
CA GLY A 98 -2.30 -4.34 10.20
C GLY A 98 -2.31 -5.39 11.30
N LEU A 99 -1.14 -5.58 11.91
CA LEU A 99 -0.97 -6.33 13.15
C LEU A 99 -0.53 -5.34 14.22
N ASP A 100 -1.19 -5.37 15.38
CA ASP A 100 -0.79 -4.59 16.54
C ASP A 100 0.50 -5.17 17.14
N TRP A 101 1.20 -4.41 17.98
CA TRP A 101 2.36 -4.87 18.72
C TRP A 101 1.99 -5.83 19.87
N LYS A 102 0.72 -5.85 20.26
CA LYS A 102 0.17 -6.76 21.27
C LYS A 102 -0.07 -8.13 20.66
N TRP A 103 0.59 -9.15 21.21
CA TRP A 103 0.34 -10.54 20.86
C TRP A 103 -0.73 -11.17 21.76
N ILE A 104 -1.54 -12.02 21.16
CA ILE A 104 -2.61 -12.82 21.77
C ILE A 104 -1.98 -14.00 22.51
N CYS A 105 -1.12 -14.74 21.80
CA CYS A 105 -0.48 -15.95 22.29
C CYS A 105 0.85 -16.18 21.58
N GLU A 106 1.67 -17.03 22.19
CA GLU A 106 2.93 -17.52 21.65
C GLU A 106 2.87 -19.04 21.63
N SER A 107 3.20 -19.64 20.49
CA SER A 107 3.24 -21.10 20.31
C SER A 107 4.54 -21.50 19.65
N GLU A 108 4.98 -22.74 19.84
CA GLU A 108 6.12 -23.30 19.11
C GLU A 108 5.59 -24.15 17.96
N THR A 109 6.19 -24.01 16.78
CA THR A 109 5.77 -24.78 15.59
C THR A 109 6.98 -25.25 14.81
N ASN A 110 6.92 -26.49 14.30
CA ASN A 110 7.92 -27.00 13.37
C ASN A 110 7.79 -26.28 12.01
N VAL A 111 8.91 -25.76 11.50
CA VAL A 111 8.91 -24.92 10.30
C VAL A 111 8.42 -25.68 9.07
N ASP A 112 8.86 -26.92 8.89
CA ASP A 112 8.53 -27.74 7.72
C ASP A 112 7.04 -28.11 7.72
N GLU A 113 6.49 -28.46 8.90
CA GLU A 113 5.06 -28.72 9.05
C GLU A 113 4.22 -27.48 8.78
N HIS A 114 4.65 -26.30 9.25
CA HIS A 114 3.95 -25.05 9.03
C HIS A 114 3.88 -24.68 7.54
N ILE A 115 5.01 -24.76 6.83
CA ILE A 115 5.07 -24.48 5.39
C ILE A 115 4.13 -25.42 4.63
N LYS A 116 4.18 -26.72 4.92
CA LYS A 116 3.30 -27.71 4.30
C LYS A 116 1.82 -27.40 4.54
N GLN A 117 1.45 -26.99 5.76
CA GLN A 117 0.07 -26.57 6.05
C GLN A 117 -0.35 -25.31 5.30
N CYS A 118 0.55 -24.33 5.16
CA CYS A 118 0.29 -23.12 4.39
C CYS A 118 0.04 -23.43 2.90
N GLU A 119 0.83 -24.32 2.31
CA GLU A 119 0.68 -24.77 0.92
C GLU A 119 -0.66 -25.48 0.72
N LEU A 120 -1.05 -26.39 1.61
CA LEU A 120 -2.34 -27.09 1.56
C LEU A 120 -3.51 -26.10 1.60
N ARG A 121 -3.50 -25.16 2.56
CA ARG A 121 -4.56 -24.12 2.66
C ARG A 121 -4.62 -23.23 1.42
N PHE A 122 -3.48 -22.95 0.80
CA PHE A 122 -3.44 -22.17 -0.43
C PHE A 122 -4.04 -22.95 -1.60
N GLN A 123 -3.72 -24.23 -1.73
CA GLN A 123 -4.24 -25.11 -2.77
C GLN A 123 -5.76 -25.30 -2.64
N GLU A 124 -6.27 -25.53 -1.43
CA GLU A 124 -7.72 -25.63 -1.17
C GLU A 124 -8.49 -24.36 -1.55
N ARG A 125 -7.87 -23.17 -1.41
CA ARG A 125 -8.49 -21.90 -1.83
C ARG A 125 -8.54 -21.79 -3.34
N LEU A 126 -7.48 -22.22 -4.03
CA LEU A 126 -7.45 -22.24 -5.49
C LEU A 126 -8.51 -23.19 -6.06
N GLU A 127 -8.67 -24.38 -5.49
CA GLU A 127 -9.67 -25.38 -5.91
C GLU A 127 -11.10 -24.87 -5.71
N ARG A 128 -11.34 -24.07 -4.65
CA ARG A 128 -12.62 -23.40 -4.42
C ARG A 128 -12.86 -22.16 -5.30
N GLY A 129 -11.88 -21.78 -6.13
CA GLY A 129 -11.92 -20.54 -6.90
C GLY A 129 -11.91 -19.27 -6.04
N GLU A 130 -11.46 -19.38 -4.78
CA GLU A 130 -11.37 -18.24 -3.88
C GLU A 130 -10.21 -17.32 -4.29
N SER A 131 -10.49 -16.03 -4.46
CA SER A 131 -9.45 -15.04 -4.69
C SER A 131 -8.44 -15.02 -3.54
N VAL A 132 -7.15 -15.06 -3.87
CA VAL A 132 -6.04 -14.89 -2.91
C VAL A 132 -6.16 -13.53 -2.20
N ARG A 133 -6.62 -12.51 -2.91
CA ARG A 133 -6.80 -11.14 -2.40
C ARG A 133 -8.12 -11.00 -1.66
N LEU A 134 -8.06 -10.43 -0.46
CA LEU A 134 -9.23 -10.10 0.34
C LEU A 134 -9.99 -8.91 -0.23
N SER A 135 -11.28 -9.08 -0.42
CA SER A 135 -12.18 -8.00 -0.82
C SER A 135 -12.26 -6.92 0.28
N PRO A 136 -12.63 -5.66 -0.06
CA PRO A 136 -12.85 -4.63 0.95
C PRO A 136 -13.91 -5.02 2.01
N LYS A 137 -14.97 -5.73 1.60
CA LYS A 137 -16.02 -6.24 2.50
C LYS A 137 -15.44 -7.28 3.47
N GLN A 138 -14.64 -8.22 2.98
CA GLN A 138 -13.95 -9.22 3.83
C GLN A 138 -12.99 -8.56 4.83
N ARG A 139 -12.24 -7.55 4.40
CA ARG A 139 -11.30 -6.86 5.30
C ARG A 139 -11.98 -6.11 6.42
N ARG A 140 -13.09 -5.41 6.10
CA ARG A 140 -13.93 -4.78 7.12
C ARG A 140 -14.47 -5.83 8.10
N LYS A 141 -14.96 -6.96 7.60
CA LYS A 141 -15.45 -8.06 8.44
C LYS A 141 -14.37 -8.56 9.41
N ILE A 142 -13.14 -8.83 8.92
CA ILE A 142 -12.02 -9.28 9.78
C ILE A 142 -11.73 -8.27 10.90
N LEU A 143 -11.77 -6.97 10.60
CA LEU A 143 -11.53 -5.93 11.61
C LEU A 143 -12.69 -5.82 12.60
N THR A 144 -13.94 -5.93 12.14
CA THR A 144 -15.12 -5.95 13.01
C THR A 144 -15.14 -7.19 13.91
N ASP A 145 -14.77 -8.36 13.37
CA ASP A 145 -14.65 -9.61 14.13
C ASP A 145 -13.51 -9.53 15.17
N ALA A 146 -12.51 -8.66 14.93
CA ALA A 146 -11.43 -8.34 15.86
C ALA A 146 -11.75 -7.16 16.80
N GLU A 147 -13.04 -6.79 16.93
CA GLU A 147 -13.54 -5.72 17.80
C GLU A 147 -13.00 -4.31 17.48
N VAL A 148 -12.47 -4.09 16.27
CA VAL A 148 -12.03 -2.76 15.83
C VAL A 148 -13.25 -1.90 15.55
N SER A 149 -13.27 -0.71 16.14
CA SER A 149 -14.41 0.20 16.01
C SER A 149 -14.62 0.67 14.57
N LYS A 150 -15.88 0.90 14.19
CA LYS A 150 -16.22 1.42 12.84
C LYS A 150 -15.54 2.76 12.55
N GLU A 151 -15.41 3.61 13.58
CA GLU A 151 -14.78 4.92 13.48
C GLU A 151 -13.28 4.81 13.16
N GLU A 152 -12.57 3.91 13.84
CA GLU A 152 -11.16 3.63 13.58
C GLU A 152 -10.93 3.08 12.16
N ILE A 153 -11.81 2.19 11.70
CA ILE A 153 -11.78 1.66 10.33
C ILE A 153 -11.91 2.78 9.28
N GLU A 154 -12.87 3.69 9.46
CA GLU A 154 -13.06 4.81 8.53
C GLU A 154 -11.92 5.83 8.63
N ALA A 155 -11.39 6.09 9.83
CA ALA A 155 -10.23 6.96 10.03
C ALA A 155 -8.97 6.41 9.33
N ALA A 156 -8.67 5.12 9.48
CA ALA A 156 -7.55 4.47 8.82
C ALA A 156 -7.69 4.48 7.29
N LYS A 157 -8.92 4.29 6.80
CA LYS A 157 -9.25 4.38 5.36
C LYS A 157 -9.05 5.82 4.83
N ALA A 158 -9.52 6.83 5.56
CA ALA A 158 -9.33 8.23 5.19
C ALA A 158 -7.84 8.61 5.15
N SER A 159 -7.08 8.23 6.19
CA SER A 159 -5.64 8.45 6.24
C SER A 159 -4.90 7.73 5.10
N THR A 160 -5.34 6.52 4.75
CA THR A 160 -4.80 5.78 3.59
C THR A 160 -5.05 6.50 2.26
N LEU A 161 -6.24 7.08 2.06
CA LEU A 161 -6.54 7.88 0.86
C LEU A 161 -5.70 9.15 0.81
N GLN A 162 -5.51 9.82 1.95
CA GLN A 162 -4.65 10.97 2.06
C GLN A 162 -3.20 10.62 1.71
N GLY A 163 -2.63 9.56 2.30
CA GLY A 163 -1.27 9.12 1.99
C GLY A 163 -1.06 8.73 0.53
N LYS A 164 -2.09 8.21 -0.15
CA LYS A 164 -2.04 7.99 -1.61
C LYS A 164 -2.00 9.30 -2.38
N HIS A 165 -2.82 10.27 -2.00
CA HIS A 165 -2.82 11.59 -2.61
C HIS A 165 -1.46 12.27 -2.44
N ASP A 166 -0.90 12.26 -1.23
CA ASP A 166 0.41 12.85 -0.94
C ASP A 166 1.53 12.17 -1.72
N ARG A 167 1.49 10.84 -1.82
CA ARG A 167 2.42 10.06 -2.65
C ARG A 167 2.30 10.45 -4.12
N LEU A 168 1.08 10.57 -4.65
CA LEU A 168 0.85 11.00 -6.03
C LEU A 168 1.42 12.40 -6.29
N MET A 169 1.13 13.35 -5.40
CA MET A 169 1.65 14.72 -5.47
C MET A 169 3.18 14.74 -5.41
N THR A 170 3.78 13.90 -4.58
CA THR A 170 5.24 13.75 -4.50
C THR A 170 5.82 13.19 -5.80
N LEU A 171 5.21 12.14 -6.36
CA LEU A 171 5.65 11.56 -7.63
C LEU A 171 5.56 12.57 -8.79
N MET A 172 4.51 13.39 -8.81
CA MET A 172 4.39 14.46 -9.79
C MET A 172 5.49 15.52 -9.68
N ARG A 173 5.98 15.80 -8.46
CA ARG A 173 7.08 16.74 -8.22
C ARG A 173 8.45 16.16 -8.58
N VAL A 174 8.69 14.90 -8.24
CA VAL A 174 10.01 14.25 -8.40
C VAL A 174 10.24 13.77 -9.84
N SER A 175 9.19 13.35 -10.55
CA SER A 175 9.32 12.86 -11.93
C SER A 175 8.16 13.31 -12.84
N PRO A 176 8.10 14.61 -13.21
CA PRO A 176 7.03 15.13 -14.05
C PRO A 176 6.95 14.44 -15.42
N ILE A 177 8.11 14.13 -16.01
CA ILE A 177 8.23 13.60 -17.37
C ILE A 177 7.59 12.21 -17.49
N ARG A 178 7.84 11.31 -16.53
CA ARG A 178 7.26 9.95 -16.54
C ARG A 178 5.76 9.96 -16.32
N PHE A 179 5.24 10.91 -15.54
CA PHE A 179 3.81 11.01 -15.28
C PHE A 179 3.03 11.41 -16.54
N CYS A 180 3.56 12.33 -17.35
CA CYS A 180 2.94 12.76 -18.60
C CYS A 180 2.87 11.64 -19.65
N GLU A 181 3.88 10.77 -19.72
CA GLU A 181 3.90 9.63 -20.65
C GLU A 181 2.97 8.49 -20.20
N GLU A 182 2.85 8.27 -18.88
CA GLU A 182 2.08 7.15 -18.34
C GLU A 182 0.59 7.44 -18.18
N ALA A 183 0.21 8.71 -17.99
CA ALA A 183 -1.17 9.16 -17.90
C ALA A 183 -2.06 8.74 -19.10
N PRO A 184 -1.67 8.96 -20.38
CA PRO A 184 -2.48 8.52 -21.52
C PRO A 184 -2.60 7.00 -21.60
N LEU A 185 -1.55 6.26 -21.23
CA LEU A 185 -1.59 4.79 -21.16
C LEU A 185 -2.56 4.29 -20.07
N GLN A 186 -2.59 4.95 -18.91
CA GLN A 186 -3.55 4.63 -17.86
C GLN A 186 -4.98 4.93 -18.28
N ALA A 187 -5.23 6.07 -18.95
CA ALA A 187 -6.53 6.42 -19.50
C ALA A 187 -7.00 5.39 -20.55
N ALA A 188 -6.13 4.99 -21.48
CA ALA A 188 -6.42 3.94 -22.46
C ALA A 188 -6.77 2.60 -21.80
N ARG A 189 -6.00 2.19 -20.77
CA ARG A 189 -6.29 0.98 -19.97
C ARG A 189 -7.60 1.07 -19.21
N HIS A 190 -8.02 2.27 -18.80
CA HIS A 190 -9.31 2.48 -18.14
C HIS A 190 -10.46 2.34 -19.14
N VAL A 191 -10.39 3.04 -20.29
CA VAL A 191 -11.37 2.94 -21.38
C VAL A 191 -11.52 1.49 -21.84
N PHE A 192 -10.42 0.79 -22.07
CA PHE A 192 -10.42 -0.62 -22.44
C PHE A 192 -11.15 -1.51 -21.42
N ARG A 193 -10.94 -1.27 -20.11
CA ARG A 193 -11.64 -2.02 -19.05
C ARG A 193 -13.13 -1.73 -19.03
N VAL A 194 -13.55 -0.48 -19.24
CA VAL A 194 -14.96 -0.09 -19.30
C VAL A 194 -15.63 -0.72 -20.52
N CYS A 195 -15.04 -0.60 -21.71
CA CYS A 195 -15.55 -1.23 -22.93
C CYS A 195 -15.67 -2.75 -22.80
N LYS A 196 -14.65 -3.42 -22.24
CA LYS A 196 -14.68 -4.88 -22.03
C LYS A 196 -15.85 -5.30 -21.12
N ARG A 197 -16.15 -4.54 -20.07
CA ARG A 197 -17.30 -4.81 -19.19
C ARG A 197 -18.64 -4.63 -19.92
N ALA A 198 -18.76 -3.60 -20.73
CA ALA A 198 -19.97 -3.36 -21.53
C ALA A 198 -20.24 -4.49 -22.54
N MET A 199 -19.18 -5.04 -23.17
CA MET A 199 -19.33 -6.16 -24.10
C MET A 199 -19.80 -7.45 -23.42
N VAL A 200 -19.30 -7.75 -22.21
CA VAL A 200 -19.73 -8.94 -21.44
C VAL A 200 -21.20 -8.85 -21.02
N GLN A 201 -21.69 -7.64 -20.70
CA GLN A 201 -23.09 -7.43 -20.32
C GLN A 201 -24.05 -7.39 -21.52
N GLY A 202 -23.54 -7.12 -22.73
CA GLY A 202 -24.35 -7.04 -23.95
C GLY A 202 -24.83 -8.40 -24.47
N GLU A 203 -24.14 -9.50 -24.17
CA GLU A 203 -24.51 -10.84 -24.66
C GLU A 203 -25.67 -11.47 -23.89
N GLU A 204 -25.98 -11.03 -22.67
CA GLU A 204 -27.02 -11.65 -21.84
C GLU A 204 -28.43 -11.04 -22.04
N THR A 205 -28.58 -9.97 -22.83
CA THR A 205 -29.86 -9.24 -22.96
C THR A 205 -30.61 -9.44 -24.28
N SER A 206 -30.13 -10.29 -25.20
CA SER A 206 -30.76 -10.46 -26.53
C SER A 206 -31.55 -11.76 -26.75
N ALA A 207 -32.24 -12.27 -25.73
CA ALA A 207 -33.30 -13.28 -25.92
C ALA A 207 -34.64 -12.79 -25.35
N PRO A 208 -35.52 -12.19 -26.18
CA PRO A 208 -36.87 -11.81 -25.76
C PRO A 208 -37.75 -13.07 -25.63
N SER A 209 -37.74 -13.69 -24.44
CA SER A 209 -38.72 -14.68 -24.02
C SER A 209 -40.05 -13.98 -23.71
N LYS A 210 -40.96 -13.98 -24.69
CA LYS A 210 -42.36 -13.59 -24.49
C LYS A 210 -43.07 -14.69 -23.68
N THR A 211 -43.26 -14.49 -22.39
CA THR A 211 -44.35 -15.17 -21.65
C THR A 211 -45.00 -14.23 -20.66
N SER A 212 -46.30 -14.12 -20.84
CA SER A 212 -47.32 -13.33 -20.18
C SER A 212 -47.51 -13.66 -18.70
N THR A 213 -47.68 -12.60 -17.91
CA THR A 213 -48.80 -12.37 -16.98
C THR A 213 -49.19 -13.51 -16.02
N GLU A 214 -48.92 -13.34 -14.71
CA GLU A 214 -50.01 -13.13 -13.74
C GLU A 214 -49.49 -12.70 -12.37
N SER A 215 -50.19 -11.70 -11.82
CA SER A 215 -49.95 -11.01 -10.57
C SER A 215 -50.31 -11.86 -9.35
N ASN A 216 -49.47 -11.84 -8.32
CA ASN A 216 -50.01 -11.77 -6.96
C ASN A 216 -49.05 -11.07 -5.99
N ALA A 217 -49.55 -9.99 -5.39
CA ALA A 217 -48.82 -9.11 -4.50
C ALA A 217 -48.76 -9.72 -3.09
N LYS A 218 -47.56 -9.85 -2.53
CA LYS A 218 -47.36 -9.91 -1.08
C LYS A 218 -46.15 -9.09 -0.70
N VAL A 219 -46.44 -7.89 -0.19
CA VAL A 219 -45.48 -6.90 0.27
C VAL A 219 -44.81 -7.41 1.55
N HIS A 220 -43.51 -7.69 1.49
CA HIS A 220 -42.65 -7.77 2.65
C HIS A 220 -41.73 -6.53 2.69
N PRO A 221 -41.58 -5.86 3.83
CA PRO A 221 -40.66 -4.74 3.96
C PRO A 221 -39.22 -5.30 3.97
N HIS A 222 -38.50 -5.08 2.88
CA HIS A 222 -37.07 -5.35 2.82
C HIS A 222 -36.34 -4.09 3.29
N GLU A 223 -35.60 -4.20 4.38
CA GLU A 223 -34.64 -3.18 4.80
C GLU A 223 -33.63 -2.97 3.65
N SER A 224 -33.65 -1.75 3.11
CA SER A 224 -32.75 -1.30 2.07
C SER A 224 -31.41 -0.96 2.73
N CYS A 225 -30.48 -1.91 2.69
CA CYS A 225 -29.07 -1.60 2.92
C CYS A 225 -28.59 -0.82 1.69
N SER A 226 -28.56 0.51 1.81
CA SER A 226 -27.99 1.44 0.83
C SER A 226 -26.56 1.01 0.52
N GLU A 227 -26.33 0.41 -0.64
CA GLU A 227 -24.99 0.29 -1.18
C GLU A 227 -24.51 1.71 -1.46
N ASP A 228 -23.46 2.12 -0.74
CA ASP A 228 -22.72 3.34 -1.00
C ASP A 228 -22.33 3.34 -2.49
N LEU A 229 -23.04 4.17 -3.25
CA LEU A 229 -22.59 4.65 -4.54
C LEU A 229 -21.16 5.16 -4.33
N PHE A 230 -20.19 4.45 -4.88
CA PHE A 230 -18.94 5.06 -5.26
C PHE A 230 -19.30 6.18 -6.23
N SER A 231 -19.39 7.41 -5.72
CA SER A 231 -19.44 8.61 -6.55
C SER A 231 -18.28 8.51 -7.53
N ASP A 232 -18.63 8.41 -8.81
CA ASP A 232 -17.70 8.68 -9.89
C ASP A 232 -16.93 9.97 -9.56
N PRO A 233 -15.61 10.04 -9.83
CA PRO A 233 -14.92 11.32 -9.73
C PRO A 233 -15.68 12.34 -10.59
N PRO A 234 -15.94 13.56 -10.07
CA PRO A 234 -16.73 14.54 -10.80
C PRO A 234 -16.13 14.70 -12.19
N ALA A 235 -16.97 14.47 -13.20
CA ALA A 235 -16.60 14.60 -14.60
C ALA A 235 -15.80 15.88 -14.78
N ALA A 236 -14.58 15.76 -15.29
CA ALA A 236 -13.75 16.89 -15.61
C ALA A 236 -14.57 17.83 -16.50
N ARG A 237 -15.01 18.96 -15.93
CA ARG A 237 -15.58 20.07 -16.69
C ARG A 237 -14.48 20.50 -17.65
N VAL A 238 -14.65 20.14 -18.91
CA VAL A 238 -13.92 20.71 -20.04
C VAL A 238 -14.22 22.21 -20.02
N LEU A 239 -13.34 22.97 -19.38
CA LEU A 239 -13.31 24.42 -19.55
C LEU A 239 -12.86 24.65 -20.99
N LYS A 240 -13.82 24.94 -21.87
CA LYS A 240 -13.55 25.56 -23.17
C LYS A 240 -12.84 26.88 -22.90
N ALA A 241 -11.51 26.88 -22.95
CA ALA A 241 -10.73 28.10 -23.05
C ALA A 241 -11.00 28.69 -24.44
N GLN A 242 -11.89 29.67 -24.52
CA GLN A 242 -11.93 30.61 -25.65
C GLN A 242 -10.76 31.58 -25.47
N GLY A 243 -9.57 31.13 -25.86
CA GLY A 243 -8.39 31.98 -25.99
C GLY A 243 -8.17 32.30 -27.47
N SER A 244 -8.63 33.46 -27.91
CA SER A 244 -8.29 34.03 -29.21
C SER A 244 -6.80 34.40 -29.22
N TYR A 245 -5.96 33.54 -29.79
CA TYR A 245 -4.59 33.91 -30.13
C TYR A 245 -4.62 34.74 -31.42
N SER A 246 -4.29 36.03 -31.30
CA SER A 246 -3.92 36.87 -32.44
C SER A 246 -2.40 36.76 -32.64
N PRO A 247 -1.90 36.42 -33.83
CA PRO A 247 -0.47 36.40 -34.09
C PRO A 247 -0.05 37.79 -34.59
N THR A 248 0.64 38.57 -33.76
CA THR A 248 1.40 39.73 -34.24
C THR A 248 2.88 39.40 -34.23
N CYS A 249 3.40 39.19 -35.43
CA CYS A 249 4.82 39.31 -35.74
C CYS A 249 5.24 40.77 -35.52
N VAL A 250 6.28 41.02 -34.72
CA VAL A 250 7.19 42.15 -34.97
C VAL A 250 8.61 41.72 -34.64
N SER A 251 9.42 41.79 -35.67
CA SER A 251 10.87 41.63 -35.76
C SER A 251 11.64 42.79 -35.15
N SER A 252 12.70 42.48 -34.40
CA SER A 252 13.90 43.33 -34.33
C SER A 252 15.11 42.56 -33.79
N LEU A 253 16.10 42.32 -34.67
CA LEU A 253 17.48 42.00 -34.30
C LEU A 253 18.19 43.29 -33.85
N PRO A 254 19.09 43.23 -32.85
CA PRO A 254 20.07 44.29 -32.63
C PRO A 254 21.29 44.12 -33.55
N GLN A 255 21.84 45.25 -34.00
CA GLN A 255 23.16 45.39 -34.63
C GLN A 255 24.27 45.31 -33.60
#